data_AF-A0A6N1VE86-F1
#
_entry.id   AF-A0A6N1VE86-F1
#
_cell.length_a   1.000
_cell.length_b   1.000
_cell.length_c   1.000
_cell.angle_alpha   90.00
_cell.angle_beta   90.00
_cell.angle_gamma   90.00
#
_symmetry.space_group_name_H-M   'P 1'
#
loop_
_entity.id
_entity.type
_entity.pdbx_description
1 polymer ?
#
loop_
_entity_poly.entity_id
_entity_poly.type
_entity_poly.pdbx_seq_one_letter_code
_entity_poly.pdbx_strand_id
1 'polypeptide(L)' 'MAAVPTGNRVVVVAPPWSSPDRVIAIIADAGGTLVDGGRGDWLAVAEGSSPDFVNRLFAAGALLTLDGRLAATCFRGAST' A
#
# COMPACT_ATOMS: atom_id res chain seq x y z
N MET A 1 4.89 25.28 -3.91
CA MET A 1 5.77 24.21 -4.45
C MET A 1 5.01 22.91 -4.28
N ALA A 2 4.60 22.28 -5.38
CA ALA A 2 3.92 20.98 -5.31
C ALA A 2 4.99 19.90 -5.12
N ALA A 3 4.95 19.19 -4.00
CA ALA A 3 5.77 18.00 -3.81
C ALA A 3 5.28 16.95 -4.82
N VAL A 4 6.03 16.77 -5.90
CA VAL A 4 5.81 15.68 -6.85
C VAL A 4 6.36 14.43 -6.16
N PRO A 5 5.52 13.46 -5.75
CA PRO A 5 6.04 12.22 -5.20
C PRO A 5 6.83 11.52 -6.30
N THR A 6 8.15 11.50 -6.15
CA THR A 6 9.07 10.74 -7.00
C THR A 6 9.09 9.26 -6.62
N GLY A 7 8.44 8.88 -5.51
CA GLY A 7 8.24 7.50 -5.08
C GLY A 7 6.97 6.89 -5.67
N ASN A 8 7.04 5.61 -6.06
CA ASN A 8 5.90 4.88 -6.57
C ASN A 8 4.96 4.59 -5.38
N ARG A 9 3.90 5.40 -5.25
CA ARG A 9 2.89 5.22 -4.20
C ARG A 9 2.02 4.03 -4.52
N VAL A 10 2.00 3.07 -3.62
CA VAL A 10 1.20 1.85 -3.71
C VAL A 10 0.32 1.70 -2.48
N VAL A 11 -0.88 1.21 -2.69
CA VAL A 11 -1.80 0.81 -1.63
C VAL A 11 -1.47 -0.63 -1.28
N VAL A 12 -1.05 -0.86 -0.05
CA VAL A 12 -0.80 -2.17 0.54
C VAL A 12 -2.09 -2.68 1.15
N VAL A 13 -2.48 -3.87 0.72
CA VAL A 13 -3.65 -4.59 1.21
C VAL A 13 -3.18 -5.81 1.97
N ALA A 14 -3.35 -5.78 3.28
CA ALA A 14 -3.15 -6.92 4.15
C ALA A 14 -4.43 -7.77 4.25
N PRO A 15 -4.34 -8.98 4.80
CA PRO A 15 -5.52 -9.77 5.13
C PRO A 15 -6.48 -8.99 6.03
N PRO A 16 -7.82 -9.07 5.83
CA PRO A 16 -8.80 -8.28 6.57
C PRO A 16 -8.88 -8.59 8.07
N TRP A 17 -8.29 -9.72 8.49
CA TRP A 17 -8.07 -10.10 9.90
C TRP A 17 -6.71 -9.64 10.44
N SER A 18 -5.93 -8.87 9.67
CA SER A 18 -4.69 -8.25 10.14
C SER A 18 -4.98 -6.94 10.84
N SER A 19 -4.28 -6.73 11.95
CA SER A 19 -4.22 -5.48 12.67
C SER A 19 -3.39 -4.43 11.92
N PRO A 20 -3.61 -3.13 12.19
CA PRO A 20 -2.92 -2.05 11.49
C PRO A 20 -1.41 -2.06 11.75
N ASP A 21 -0.99 -2.44 12.95
CA ASP A 21 0.40 -2.72 13.32
C ASP A 21 1.09 -3.75 12.39
N ARG A 22 0.38 -4.81 11.99
CA ARG A 22 0.91 -5.78 11.01
C ARG A 22 1.09 -5.16 9.63
N VAL A 23 0.19 -4.29 9.18
CA VAL A 23 0.32 -3.62 7.87
C VAL A 23 1.52 -2.68 7.88
N ILE A 24 1.72 -1.94 8.96
CA ILE A 24 2.88 -1.07 9.16
C ILE A 24 4.18 -1.89 9.17
N ALA A 25 4.18 -3.05 9.84
CA ALA A 25 5.33 -3.95 9.83
C ALA A 25 5.67 -4.47 8.42
N ILE A 26 4.65 -4.84 7.61
CA ILE A 26 4.83 -5.25 6.21
C ILE A 26 5.48 -4.13 5.39
N ILE A 27 5.03 -2.89 5.57
CA ILE A 27 5.58 -1.72 4.88
C ILE A 27 7.03 -1.46 5.29
N ALA A 28 7.31 -1.53 6.60
CA ALA A 28 8.66 -1.33 7.13
C ALA A 28 9.63 -2.42 6.66
N ASP A 29 9.20 -3.69 6.65
CA ASP A 29 10.00 -4.84 6.19
C ASP A 29 10.32 -4.74 4.69
N ALA A 30 9.37 -4.26 3.89
CA ALA A 30 9.59 -3.97 2.48
C ALA A 30 10.54 -2.76 2.25
N GLY A 31 10.93 -2.03 3.29
CA GLY A 31 11.77 -0.82 3.21
C GLY A 31 11.00 0.40 2.70
N GLY A 32 9.68 0.40 2.86
CA GLY A 32 8.80 1.48 2.47
C GLY A 32 8.50 2.43 3.62
N THR A 33 7.88 3.55 3.28
CA THR A 33 7.36 4.51 4.27
C THR A 33 5.84 4.50 4.24
N LEU A 34 5.21 4.41 5.41
CA LEU A 34 3.78 4.63 5.55
C LEU A 34 3.47 6.09 5.24
N VAL A 35 2.67 6.32 4.19
CA VAL A 35 2.21 7.66 3.82
C VAL A 35 0.84 7.94 4.43
N ASP A 36 -0.06 6.96 4.40
CA ASP A 36 -1.42 7.13 4.89
C ASP A 36 -2.01 5.81 5.40
N GLY A 37 -2.88 5.90 6.41
CA GLY A 37 -3.72 4.79 6.85
C GLY A 37 -4.91 4.67 5.91
N GLY A 38 -5.13 3.50 5.33
CA GLY A 38 -6.28 3.27 4.46
C GLY A 38 -7.60 3.32 5.24
N ARG A 39 -8.72 3.16 4.52
CA ARG A 39 -10.07 3.19 5.13
C ARG A 39 -10.38 2.03 6.07
N GLY A 40 -9.53 1.02 6.13
CA GLY A 40 -9.66 -0.12 7.03
C GLY A 40 -8.31 -0.46 7.63
N ASP A 41 -8.31 -1.11 8.79
CA ASP A 41 -7.10 -1.44 9.55
C ASP A 41 -6.12 -2.35 8.77
N TRP A 42 -6.60 -3.02 7.72
CA TRP A 42 -5.83 -3.87 6.82
C TRP A 42 -5.37 -3.17 5.53
N LEU A 43 -5.65 -1.87 5.39
CA LEU A 43 -5.31 -1.05 4.23
C LEU A 43 -4.35 0.06 4.64
N ALA A 44 -3.30 0.27 3.86
CA ALA A 44 -2.38 1.38 4.05
C ALA A 44 -1.78 1.83 2.73
N VAL A 45 -1.40 3.10 2.65
CA VAL A 45 -0.65 3.64 1.51
C VAL A 45 0.82 3.69 1.90
N ALA A 46 1.64 3.01 1.11
CA ALA A 46 3.08 3.00 1.27
C ALA A 46 3.75 3.64 0.06
N GLU A 47 4.86 4.32 0.31
CA GLU A 47 5.73 4.85 -0.73
C GLU A 47 7.07 4.13 -0.70
N GLY A 48 7.50 3.66 -1.87
CA GLY A 48 8.81 3.05 -2.08
C GLY A 48 9.42 3.57 -3.38
N SER A 49 10.74 3.75 -3.38
CA SER A 49 11.50 4.18 -4.56
C SER A 49 12.10 3.01 -5.33
N SER A 50 11.97 1.77 -4.83
CA SER A 50 12.57 0.59 -5.44
C SER A 50 11.61 -0.08 -6.44
N PRO A 51 12.11 -0.55 -7.60
CA PRO A 51 11.30 -1.32 -8.54
C PRO A 51 10.84 -2.67 -7.94
N ASP A 52 11.61 -3.25 -7.01
CA ASP A 52 11.26 -4.48 -6.29
C ASP A 52 10.34 -4.25 -5.09
N PHE A 53 9.92 -3.02 -4.82
CA PHE A 53 9.15 -2.67 -3.61
C PHE A 53 7.87 -3.49 -3.49
N VAL A 54 7.14 -3.65 -4.60
CA VAL A 54 5.95 -4.50 -4.69
C VAL A 54 6.27 -5.95 -4.34
N ASN A 55 7.36 -6.49 -4.88
CA ASN A 55 7.74 -7.89 -4.65
C ASN A 55 8.12 -8.12 -3.18
N ARG A 56 8.79 -7.14 -2.54
CA ARG A 56 9.08 -7.20 -1.11
C ARG A 56 7.83 -7.09 -0.24
N LEU A 57 6.87 -6.25 -0.62
CA LEU A 57 5.57 -6.17 0.07
C LEU A 57 4.85 -7.52 0.05
N PHE A 58 4.81 -8.17 -1.11
CA PHE A 58 4.26 -9.53 -1.21
C PHE A 58 5.03 -10.54 -0.36
N ALA A 59 6.36 -10.50 -0.39
CA ALA A 59 7.20 -11.38 0.44
C ALA A 59 7.00 -11.14 1.95
N ALA A 60 6.75 -9.90 2.36
CA ALA A 60 6.46 -9.53 3.74
C ALA A 60 5.04 -9.92 4.19
N GLY A 61 4.14 -10.27 3.26
CA GLY A 61 2.80 -10.77 3.56
C GLY A 61 1.65 -9.88 3.11
N ALA A 62 1.89 -8.91 2.22
CA ALA A 62 0.82 -8.22 1.52
C ALA A 62 0.06 -9.22 0.63
N LEU A 63 -1.27 -9.19 0.68
CA LEU A 63 -2.12 -9.99 -0.20
C LEU A 63 -2.27 -9.33 -1.58
N LEU A 64 -2.25 -8.00 -1.61
CA LEU A 64 -2.42 -7.24 -2.83
C LEU A 64 -1.70 -5.90 -2.68
N THR A 65 -1.11 -5.42 -3.76
CA THR A 65 -0.61 -4.05 -3.87
C THR A 65 -1.23 -3.41 -5.09
N LEU A 66 -1.94 -2.29 -4.93
CA LEU A 66 -2.45 -1.52 -6.05
C LEU A 66 -1.58 -0.28 -6.23
N ASP A 67 -1.12 0.01 -7.44
CA ASP A 67 -0.62 1.35 -7.73
C ASP A 67 -1.71 2.37 -7.42
N GLY A 68 -1.36 3.50 -6.80
CA GLY A 68 -2.34 4.53 -6.45
C GLY A 68 -3.21 5.00 -7.63
N ARG A 69 -2.71 4.83 -8.87
CA ARG A 69 -3.44 5.07 -10.12
C ARG A 69 -4.53 4.02 -10.39
N LEU A 70 -4.28 2.76 -10.07
CA LEU A 70 -5.22 1.64 -10.23
C LEU A 70 -6.22 1.58 -9.06
N ALA A 71 -5.81 1.93 -7.85
CA ALA A 71 -6.70 1.98 -6.68
C ALA A 71 -7.90 2.89 -6.93
N ALA A 72 -7.69 4.07 -7.55
CA ALA A 72 -8.78 4.97 -7.93
C ALA A 72 -9.80 4.32 -8.90
N THR A 73 -9.36 3.38 -9.73
CA THR A 73 -10.24 2.62 -10.65
C THR A 73 -10.94 1.45 -9.97
N CYS A 74 -10.28 0.76 -9.03
CA CYS A 74 -10.90 -0.31 -8.24
C CYS A 74 -12.01 0.21 -7.32
N PHE A 75 -11.86 1.40 -6.73
CA PHE A 75 -12.93 2.02 -5.92
C PHE A 75 -14.09 2.57 -6.76
N ARG A 76 -13.94 2.70 -8.09
CA ARG A 76 -15.01 3.20 -8.99
C ARG A 76 -15.95 2.10 -9.49
N GLY A 77 -15.59 0.83 -9.32
CA GLY A 77 -16.39 -0.32 -9.77
C GLY A 77 -17.43 -0.82 -8.75
N ALA A 78 -17.44 -0.30 -7.52
CA ALA A 78 -18.32 -0.76 -6.43
C ALA A 78 -19.63 0.04 -6.30
N SER A 79 -20.11 0.63 -7.39
CA SER A 79 -21.44 1.26 -7.45
C SER A 79 -22.37 0.39 -8.29
N THR A 80 -23.07 -0.52 -7.62
CA THR A 80 -24.37 -1.06 -8.05
C THR A 80 -25.42 -0.69 -7.03
#